data_AF-A0A9P5TVQ5-F1
#
_entry.id   AF-A0A9P5TVQ5-F1
#
_cell.length_a   1.000
_cell.length_b   1.000
_cell.length_c   1.000
_cell.angle_alpha   90.00
_cell.angle_beta   90.00
_cell.angle_gamma   90.00
#
_symmetry.space_group_name_H-M   'P 1'
#
loop_
_entity.id
_entity.type
_entity.pdbx_description
1 polymer ?
#
loop_
_entity_poly.entity_id
_entity_poly.type
_entity_poly.pdbx_seq_one_letter_code
_entity_poly.pdbx_strand_id
1 'polypeptide(L)'
;MFADKWICEPATEWALQQIENLGLRHTRMLGLACELGVRRWIDPALRRLFHIPTYSLTEEEKKEVGNDALAVISSAQHYLTNERMARAACPPPMSNVGFGERECAHYGIHHEKSPCARAWDLGWKEVGFRLIHPEEPLHLSQAMWFIRSQRFEGVSEVCRIATIESIAPSFEVEAEIYQVLTEKLNTLVRMSAYSS
;
A
#
# COMPACT_ATOMS: atom_id res chain seq x y z
N MET A 1 -28.87 0.29 -28.69
CA MET A 1 -29.29 0.18 -27.28
C MET A 1 -30.22 -1.03 -27.14
N PHE A 2 -29.71 -2.25 -27.35
CA PHE A 2 -30.51 -3.50 -27.37
C PHE A 2 -29.73 -4.74 -26.87
N ALA A 3 -28.54 -4.58 -26.28
CA ALA A 3 -27.71 -5.74 -25.88
C ALA A 3 -28.10 -6.34 -24.52
N ASP A 4 -28.80 -5.61 -23.65
CA ASP A 4 -29.07 -6.06 -22.27
C ASP A 4 -30.28 -7.01 -22.13
N LYS A 5 -30.95 -7.39 -23.24
CA LYS A 5 -32.26 -8.07 -23.18
C LYS A 5 -32.21 -9.60 -23.07
N TRP A 6 -31.03 -10.22 -23.01
CA TRP A 6 -30.87 -11.68 -23.04
C TRP A 6 -29.88 -12.25 -22.01
N ILE A 7 -29.53 -11.48 -20.98
CA ILE A 7 -28.62 -11.98 -19.94
C ILE A 7 -29.45 -12.81 -18.95
N CYS A 8 -29.23 -14.11 -18.96
CA CYS A 8 -29.77 -15.00 -17.94
C CYS A 8 -28.89 -14.85 -16.68
N GLU A 9 -29.29 -13.99 -15.75
CA GLU A 9 -28.55 -13.75 -14.49
C GLU A 9 -28.21 -15.04 -13.74
N PRO A 10 -29.13 -16.04 -13.59
CA PRO A 10 -28.79 -17.29 -12.90
C PRO A 10 -27.72 -18.10 -13.63
N ALA A 11 -27.74 -18.15 -14.97
CA ALA A 11 -26.73 -18.86 -15.74
C ALA A 11 -25.37 -18.16 -15.68
N THR A 12 -25.40 -16.82 -15.66
CA THR A 12 -24.24 -15.95 -15.49
C THR A 12 -23.58 -16.20 -14.12
N GLU A 13 -24.37 -16.15 -13.05
CA GLU A 13 -23.91 -16.40 -11.69
C GLU A 13 -23.35 -17.82 -11.53
N TRP A 14 -24.06 -18.83 -12.06
CA TRP A 14 -23.59 -20.21 -12.03
C TRP A 14 -22.25 -20.36 -12.76
N ALA A 15 -22.09 -19.75 -13.94
CA ALA A 15 -20.85 -19.82 -14.71
C ALA A 15 -19.68 -19.15 -13.98
N LEU A 16 -19.90 -17.97 -13.38
CA LEU A 16 -18.87 -17.29 -12.59
C LEU A 16 -18.45 -18.13 -11.38
N GLN A 17 -19.41 -18.75 -10.67
CA GLN A 17 -19.10 -19.66 -9.55
C GLN A 17 -18.29 -20.88 -10.00
N GLN A 18 -18.62 -21.47 -11.16
CA GLN A 18 -17.83 -22.59 -11.69
C GLN A 18 -16.40 -22.16 -11.99
N ILE A 19 -16.20 -20.96 -12.54
CA ILE A 19 -14.85 -20.43 -12.83
C ILE A 19 -14.09 -20.15 -11.53
N GLU A 20 -14.74 -19.57 -10.52
CA GLU A 20 -14.14 -19.32 -9.19
C GLU A 20 -13.67 -20.64 -8.54
N ASN A 21 -14.45 -21.70 -8.67
CA ASN A 21 -14.12 -23.03 -8.15
C ASN A 21 -12.91 -23.69 -8.83
N LEU A 22 -12.46 -23.19 -9.98
CA LEU A 22 -11.23 -23.69 -10.63
C LEU A 22 -9.95 -23.24 -9.92
N GLY A 23 -10.04 -22.34 -8.92
CA GLY A 23 -8.87 -21.87 -8.19
C GLY A 23 -7.92 -21.06 -9.07
N LEU A 24 -8.45 -20.09 -9.82
CA LEU A 24 -7.66 -19.27 -10.73
C LEU A 24 -6.51 -18.55 -10.00
N ARG A 25 -5.36 -18.47 -10.66
CA ARG A 25 -4.28 -17.56 -10.26
C ARG A 25 -4.78 -16.11 -10.29
N HIS A 26 -4.30 -15.29 -9.36
CA HIS A 26 -4.71 -13.88 -9.25
C HIS A 26 -4.43 -13.07 -10.53
N THR A 27 -3.34 -13.38 -11.25
CA THR A 27 -3.01 -12.80 -12.56
C THR A 27 -4.11 -13.07 -13.58
N ARG A 28 -4.50 -14.34 -13.71
CA ARG A 28 -5.56 -14.79 -14.61
C ARG A 28 -6.93 -14.27 -14.20
N MET A 29 -7.22 -14.25 -12.89
CA MET A 29 -8.46 -13.71 -12.34
C MET A 29 -8.63 -12.23 -12.71
N LEU A 30 -7.58 -11.42 -12.53
CA LEU A 30 -7.63 -10.00 -12.92
C LEU A 30 -7.76 -9.83 -14.43
N GLY A 31 -7.00 -10.59 -15.23
CA GLY A 31 -7.09 -10.55 -16.69
C GLY A 31 -8.51 -10.82 -17.19
N LEU A 32 -9.12 -11.90 -16.69
CA LEU A 32 -10.50 -12.24 -17.01
C LEU A 32 -11.49 -11.20 -16.48
N ALA A 33 -11.24 -10.61 -15.31
CA ALA A 33 -12.07 -9.53 -14.78
C ALA A 33 -12.13 -8.33 -15.74
N CYS A 34 -10.97 -7.91 -16.25
CA CYS A 34 -10.87 -6.82 -17.21
C CYS A 34 -11.44 -7.19 -18.59
N GLU A 35 -11.19 -8.42 -19.07
CA GLU A 35 -11.64 -8.91 -20.38
C GLU A 35 -13.16 -9.13 -20.43
N LEU A 36 -13.72 -9.79 -19.42
CA LEU A 36 -15.13 -10.21 -19.37
C LEU A 36 -16.02 -9.21 -18.64
N GLY A 37 -15.47 -8.20 -17.99
CA GLY A 37 -16.27 -7.18 -17.33
C GLY A 37 -16.70 -7.51 -15.89
N VAL A 38 -15.99 -8.43 -15.22
CA VAL A 38 -16.38 -9.04 -13.92
C VAL A 38 -15.76 -8.27 -12.75
N ARG A 39 -16.44 -7.24 -12.25
CA ARG A 39 -15.89 -6.32 -11.25
C ARG A 39 -15.59 -6.98 -9.90
N ARG A 40 -16.39 -7.96 -9.49
CA ARG A 40 -16.23 -8.67 -8.21
C ARG A 40 -14.90 -9.41 -8.06
N TRP A 41 -14.20 -9.65 -9.18
CA TRP A 41 -12.90 -10.31 -9.21
C TRP A 41 -11.71 -9.35 -9.07
N ILE A 42 -11.93 -8.04 -9.19
CA ILE A 42 -10.84 -7.06 -9.12
C ILE A 42 -10.22 -7.01 -7.73
N ASP A 43 -11.02 -6.73 -6.68
CA ASP A 43 -10.49 -6.60 -5.31
C ASP A 43 -9.77 -7.88 -4.82
N PRO A 44 -10.34 -9.10 -4.96
CA PRO A 44 -9.66 -10.32 -4.56
C PRO A 44 -8.32 -10.53 -5.28
N ALA A 45 -8.26 -10.27 -6.60
CA ALA A 45 -7.03 -10.38 -7.36
C ALA A 45 -5.99 -9.33 -6.92
N LEU A 46 -6.43 -8.09 -6.73
CA LEU A 46 -5.58 -6.97 -6.35
C LEU A 46 -4.94 -7.12 -4.97
N ARG A 47 -5.67 -7.61 -3.97
CA ARG A 47 -5.13 -7.85 -2.62
C ARG A 47 -3.83 -8.64 -2.64
N ARG A 48 -3.68 -9.56 -3.61
CA ARG A 48 -2.45 -10.32 -3.78
C ARG A 48 -1.47 -9.62 -4.71
N LEU A 49 -1.92 -9.16 -5.88
CA LEU A 49 -1.05 -8.61 -6.91
C LEU A 49 -0.40 -7.29 -6.51
N PHE A 50 -1.08 -6.47 -5.70
CA PHE A 50 -0.55 -5.18 -5.25
C PHE A 50 0.77 -5.33 -4.48
N HIS A 51 0.96 -6.47 -3.79
CA HIS A 51 2.15 -6.75 -2.99
C HIS A 51 3.20 -7.59 -3.71
N ILE A 52 2.93 -8.07 -4.92
CA ILE A 52 3.90 -8.82 -5.74
C ILE A 52 4.53 -7.84 -6.73
N PRO A 53 5.85 -7.57 -6.65
CA PRO A 53 6.49 -6.64 -7.57
C PRO A 53 6.26 -7.05 -9.03
N THR A 54 5.80 -6.13 -9.89
CA THR A 54 5.46 -6.50 -11.28
C THR A 54 6.64 -7.04 -12.09
N TYR A 55 7.89 -6.70 -11.71
CA TYR A 55 9.09 -7.26 -12.33
C TYR A 55 9.31 -8.75 -12.02
N SER A 56 8.72 -9.29 -10.95
CA SER A 56 8.86 -10.70 -10.57
C SER A 56 7.86 -11.61 -11.27
N LEU A 57 6.90 -11.04 -12.01
CA LEU A 57 5.94 -11.81 -12.81
C LEU A 57 6.63 -12.39 -14.05
N THR A 58 6.27 -13.61 -14.40
CA THR A 58 6.65 -14.23 -15.69
C THR A 58 6.00 -13.50 -16.87
N GLU A 59 6.53 -13.68 -18.08
CA GLU A 59 5.94 -13.07 -19.28
C GLU A 59 4.53 -13.60 -19.56
N GLU A 60 4.29 -14.87 -19.25
CA GLU A 60 2.96 -15.49 -19.30
C GLU A 60 1.99 -14.81 -18.34
N GLU A 61 2.40 -14.55 -17.09
CA GLU A 61 1.59 -13.86 -16.09
C GLU A 61 1.31 -12.40 -16.46
N LYS A 62 2.31 -11.69 -17.00
CA LYS A 62 2.12 -10.32 -17.51
C LYS A 62 1.12 -10.30 -18.65
N LYS A 63 1.20 -11.27 -19.56
CA LYS A 63 0.25 -11.42 -20.67
C LYS A 63 -1.16 -11.74 -20.17
N GLU A 64 -1.29 -12.56 -19.13
CA GLU A 64 -2.58 -12.86 -18.49
C GLU A 64 -3.23 -11.61 -17.91
N VAL A 65 -2.48 -10.78 -17.19
CA VAL A 65 -2.99 -9.53 -16.58
C VAL A 65 -3.40 -8.51 -17.65
N GLY A 66 -2.62 -8.42 -18.73
CA GLY A 66 -2.81 -7.44 -19.79
C GLY A 66 -2.08 -6.12 -19.51
N ASN A 67 -1.66 -5.45 -20.58
CA ASN A 67 -0.75 -4.30 -20.51
C ASN A 67 -1.32 -3.12 -19.71
N ASP A 68 -2.59 -2.78 -19.90
CA ASP A 68 -3.21 -1.62 -19.25
C ASP A 68 -3.33 -1.82 -17.73
N ALA A 69 -3.82 -2.99 -17.31
CA ALA A 69 -3.91 -3.33 -15.89
C ALA A 69 -2.53 -3.42 -15.24
N LEU A 70 -1.55 -4.00 -15.94
CA LEU A 70 -0.17 -4.09 -15.46
C LEU A 70 0.49 -2.71 -15.32
N ALA A 71 0.24 -1.78 -16.26
CA ALA A 71 0.73 -0.41 -16.18
C ALA A 71 0.15 0.34 -14.98
N VAL A 72 -1.15 0.15 -14.71
CA VAL A 72 -1.85 0.74 -13.56
C VAL A 72 -1.29 0.20 -12.24
N ILE A 73 -1.13 -1.13 -12.11
CA ILE A 73 -0.52 -1.75 -10.91
C ILE A 73 0.92 -1.28 -10.73
N SER A 74 1.73 -1.32 -11.79
CA SER A 74 3.15 -0.93 -11.73
C SER A 74 3.31 0.53 -11.30
N SER A 75 2.44 1.42 -11.77
CA SER A 75 2.45 2.83 -11.36
C SER A 75 2.14 3.00 -9.87
N ALA A 76 1.16 2.25 -9.35
CA ALA A 76 0.81 2.28 -7.93
C ALA A 76 1.94 1.73 -7.06
N GLN A 77 2.58 0.63 -7.47
CA GLN A 77 3.74 0.07 -6.78
C GLN A 77 4.95 0.99 -6.79
N HIS A 78 5.20 1.67 -7.93
CA HIS A 78 6.26 2.66 -8.02
C HIS A 78 6.00 3.84 -7.07
N TYR A 79 4.78 4.36 -7.02
CA TYR A 79 4.41 5.42 -6.09
C TYR A 79 4.56 4.98 -4.63
N LEU A 80 4.08 3.79 -4.26
CA LEU A 80 4.28 3.23 -2.91
C LEU A 80 5.77 3.10 -2.55
N THR A 81 6.60 2.70 -3.52
CA THR A 81 8.06 2.60 -3.34
C THR A 81 8.67 3.97 -3.07
N ASN A 82 8.26 5.01 -3.81
CA ASN A 82 8.73 6.38 -3.57
C ASN A 82 8.30 6.90 -2.19
N GLU A 83 7.07 6.63 -1.77
CA GLU A 83 6.58 7.00 -0.43
C GLU A 83 7.40 6.33 0.70
N ARG A 84 7.79 5.05 0.52
CA ARG A 84 8.69 4.35 1.44
C ARG A 84 10.08 4.96 1.45
N MET A 85 10.65 5.24 0.27
CA MET A 85 11.96 5.89 0.15
C MET A 85 11.99 7.26 0.82
N ALA A 86 10.96 8.09 0.62
CA ALA A 86 10.86 9.41 1.22
C ALA A 86 10.86 9.34 2.76
N ARG A 87 10.06 8.42 3.34
CA ARG A 87 9.98 8.19 4.79
C ARG A 87 11.24 7.56 5.37
N ALA A 88 11.93 6.72 4.60
CA ALA A 88 13.19 6.12 5.02
C ALA A 88 14.34 7.13 5.02
N ALA A 89 14.37 8.03 4.02
CA ALA A 89 15.43 9.01 3.85
C ALA A 89 15.35 10.18 4.84
N CYS A 90 14.14 10.59 5.22
CA CYS A 90 13.91 11.74 6.09
C CYS A 90 13.18 11.31 7.37
N PRO A 91 13.86 11.21 8.53
CA PRO A 91 13.17 11.03 9.79
C PRO A 91 12.18 12.18 10.01
N PRO A 92 10.98 11.90 10.53
CA PRO A 92 10.04 12.97 10.82
C PRO A 92 10.59 13.84 11.95
N PRO A 93 10.31 15.16 11.93
CA PRO A 93 10.74 16.04 13.00
C PRO A 93 10.08 15.62 14.31
N MET A 94 10.85 15.61 15.41
CA MET A 94 10.27 15.34 16.72
C MET A 94 9.33 16.46 17.14
N SER A 95 8.14 16.08 17.62
CA SER A 95 7.09 16.84 18.33
C SER A 95 7.12 18.39 18.25
N ASN A 96 5.97 19.01 17.94
CA ASN A 96 5.76 20.47 17.98
C ASN A 96 6.90 21.24 17.30
N VAL A 97 7.04 21.12 15.97
CA VAL A 97 7.96 21.97 15.18
C VAL A 97 9.42 21.88 15.66
N GLY A 98 9.86 20.72 16.15
CA GLY A 98 11.25 20.49 16.55
C GLY A 98 11.62 20.95 17.97
N PHE A 99 10.67 21.45 18.77
CA PHE A 99 10.93 21.96 20.13
C PHE A 99 11.00 20.86 21.21
N GLY A 100 10.55 19.64 20.90
CA GLY A 100 10.39 18.58 21.90
C GLY A 100 9.12 18.74 22.73
N GLU A 101 8.80 17.74 23.53
CA GLU A 101 7.73 17.80 24.52
C GLU A 101 8.16 18.55 25.78
N ARG A 102 7.22 19.19 26.49
CA ARG A 102 7.52 20.07 27.64
C ARG A 102 8.23 19.36 28.78
N GLU A 103 7.99 18.08 28.94
CA GLU A 103 8.58 17.22 29.96
C GLU A 103 9.96 16.67 29.54
N CYS A 104 10.41 16.96 28.32
CA CYS A 104 11.76 16.62 27.88
C CYS A 104 12.79 17.55 28.53
N ALA A 105 13.88 16.98 29.06
CA ALA A 105 15.00 17.73 29.62
C ALA A 105 15.68 18.68 28.61
N HIS A 106 15.42 18.50 27.31
CA HIS A 106 15.97 19.31 26.23
C HIS A 106 14.92 20.18 25.53
N TYR A 107 13.73 20.36 26.13
CA TYR A 107 12.67 21.19 25.56
C TYR A 107 13.15 22.62 25.21
N GLY A 108 12.73 23.11 24.03
CA GLY A 108 12.93 24.50 23.60
C GLY A 108 13.48 24.64 22.18
N ILE A 109 13.82 25.88 21.80
CA ILE A 109 14.28 26.26 20.43
C ILE A 109 15.53 25.53 19.92
N HIS A 110 16.22 24.78 20.77
CA HIS A 110 17.44 24.05 20.44
C HIS A 110 17.28 22.54 20.53
N HIS A 111 16.06 22.05 20.73
CA HIS A 111 15.80 20.63 20.88
C HIS A 111 16.21 19.83 19.63
N GLU A 112 16.06 20.35 18.41
CA GLU A 112 16.55 19.69 17.18
C GLU A 112 18.06 19.40 17.19
N LYS A 113 18.85 20.17 17.96
CA LYS A 113 20.30 19.94 18.11
C LYS A 113 20.65 19.15 19.37
N SER A 114 19.65 18.72 20.13
CA SER A 114 19.83 18.01 21.38
C SER A 114 20.26 16.55 21.17
N PRO A 115 20.78 15.88 22.23
CA PRO A 115 20.99 14.43 22.21
C PRO A 115 19.72 13.64 21.89
N CYS A 116 18.55 14.10 22.36
CA CYS A 116 17.25 13.44 22.11
C CYS A 116 16.92 13.43 20.61
N ALA A 117 17.04 14.58 19.92
CA ALA A 117 16.89 14.70 18.46
C ALA A 117 17.82 13.79 17.67
N ARG A 118 19.11 13.82 18.00
CA ARG A 118 20.09 12.97 17.31
C ARG A 118 19.83 11.48 17.55
N ALA A 119 19.40 11.10 18.74
CA ALA A 119 19.02 9.72 19.06
C ALA A 119 17.82 9.25 18.23
N TRP A 120 16.83 10.12 18.01
CA TRP A 120 15.70 9.83 17.13
C TRP A 120 16.14 9.57 15.70
N ASP A 121 16.95 10.47 15.12
CA ASP A 121 17.46 10.32 13.76
C ASP A 121 18.29 9.04 13.59
N LEU A 122 19.08 8.67 14.60
CA LEU A 122 19.86 7.44 14.61
C LEU A 122 18.96 6.20 14.70
N GLY A 123 18.00 6.19 15.61
CA GLY A 123 17.05 5.07 15.75
C GLY A 123 16.15 4.90 14.52
N TRP A 124 15.83 6.00 13.82
CA TRP A 124 15.04 5.96 12.60
C TRP A 124 15.73 5.24 11.44
N LYS A 125 17.06 5.09 11.47
CA LYS A 125 17.78 4.34 10.43
C LYS A 125 17.27 2.91 10.30
N GLU A 126 16.98 2.24 11.42
CA GLU A 126 16.43 0.88 11.40
C GLU A 126 15.04 0.84 10.76
N VAL A 127 14.18 1.80 11.11
CA VAL A 127 12.87 1.96 10.46
C VAL A 127 13.04 2.17 8.95
N GLY A 128 13.96 3.06 8.56
CA GLY A 128 14.30 3.32 7.17
C GLY A 128 14.72 2.05 6.45
N PHE A 129 15.69 1.29 6.98
CA PHE A 129 16.16 0.04 6.37
C PHE A 129 15.03 -0.97 6.17
N ARG A 130 14.14 -1.13 7.15
CA ARG A 130 12.99 -2.03 7.02
C ARG A 130 11.98 -1.57 5.98
N LEU A 131 11.73 -0.26 5.87
CA LEU A 131 10.81 0.31 4.87
C LEU A 131 11.27 0.07 3.43
N ILE A 132 12.59 0.09 3.18
CA ILE A 132 13.17 -0.07 1.83
C ILE A 132 13.91 -1.40 1.63
N HIS A 133 13.63 -2.40 2.46
CA HIS A 133 14.28 -3.71 2.33
C HIS A 133 14.02 -4.28 0.91
N PRO A 134 15.06 -4.76 0.19
CA PRO A 134 14.95 -5.08 -1.23
C PRO A 134 14.04 -6.28 -1.53
N GLU A 135 13.95 -7.23 -0.60
CA GLU A 135 13.18 -8.47 -0.78
C GLU A 135 11.85 -8.46 -0.01
N GLU A 136 11.81 -7.77 1.12
CA GLU A 136 10.69 -7.81 2.06
C GLU A 136 10.49 -6.43 2.71
N PRO A 137 10.14 -5.41 1.91
CA PRO A 137 9.92 -4.08 2.43
C PRO A 137 8.74 -4.07 3.40
N LEU A 138 8.92 -3.38 4.52
CA LEU A 138 7.88 -3.21 5.52
C LEU A 138 6.66 -2.49 4.91
N HIS A 139 5.49 -3.11 5.04
CA HIS A 139 4.24 -2.50 4.62
C HIS A 139 3.96 -1.24 5.46
N LEU A 140 3.48 -0.17 4.83
CA LEU A 140 3.17 1.07 5.56
C LEU A 140 2.03 0.86 6.56
N SER A 141 1.07 0.00 6.20
CA SER A 141 0.02 -0.48 7.11
C SER A 141 0.56 -1.16 8.38
N GLN A 142 1.76 -1.74 8.34
CA GLN A 142 2.43 -2.40 9.47
C GLN A 142 3.49 -1.52 10.14
N ALA A 143 3.94 -0.46 9.46
CA ALA A 143 5.06 0.35 9.89
C ALA A 143 4.82 1.00 11.25
N MET A 144 3.60 1.48 11.53
CA MET A 144 3.29 2.08 12.82
C MET A 144 3.38 1.11 14.00
N TRP A 145 2.99 -0.14 13.79
CA TRP A 145 3.16 -1.18 14.80
C TRP A 145 4.65 -1.48 15.03
N PHE A 146 5.44 -1.57 13.95
CA PHE A 146 6.88 -1.76 14.03
C PHE A 146 7.57 -0.60 14.76
N ILE A 147 7.29 0.65 14.38
CA ILE A 147 7.88 1.84 15.01
C ILE A 147 7.55 1.88 16.51
N ARG A 148 6.31 1.54 16.90
CA ARG A 148 5.90 1.51 18.31
C ARG A 148 6.64 0.45 19.13
N SER A 149 6.98 -0.68 18.52
CA SER A 149 7.71 -1.77 19.18
C SER A 149 9.22 -1.52 19.30
N GLN A 150 9.76 -0.59 18.52
CA GLN A 150 11.17 -0.20 18.63
C GLN A 150 11.44 0.65 19.87
N ARG A 151 12.61 0.39 20.47
CA ARG A 151 13.20 1.24 21.51
C ARG A 151 14.17 2.21 20.84
N PHE A 152 13.93 3.51 20.99
CA PHE A 152 14.83 4.54 20.51
C PHE A 152 15.73 4.98 21.65
N GLU A 153 16.89 4.32 21.78
CA GLU A 153 17.83 4.59 22.88
C GLU A 153 18.28 6.06 22.88
N GLY A 154 18.14 6.74 24.03
CA GLY A 154 18.47 8.16 24.16
C GLY A 154 17.37 9.13 23.76
N VAL A 155 16.23 8.64 23.27
CA VAL A 155 15.02 9.45 23.05
C VAL A 155 14.15 9.45 24.30
N SER A 156 13.69 10.63 24.69
CA SER A 156 12.72 10.76 25.79
C SER A 156 11.39 10.09 25.41
N GLU A 157 10.82 9.31 26.32
CA GLU A 157 9.59 8.56 26.06
C GLU A 157 8.41 9.48 25.68
N VAL A 158 8.32 10.67 26.28
CA VAL A 158 7.29 11.66 25.94
C VAL A 158 7.45 12.16 24.51
N CYS A 159 8.67 12.50 24.06
CA CYS A 159 8.92 12.92 22.69
C CYS A 159 8.68 11.78 21.71
N ARG A 160 9.01 10.53 22.09
CA ARG A 160 8.77 9.34 21.26
C ARG A 160 7.28 9.14 21.02
N ILE A 161 6.48 9.10 22.09
CA ILE A 161 5.02 8.89 22.00
C ILE A 161 4.40 10.01 21.17
N ALA A 162 4.66 11.28 21.49
CA ALA A 162 4.08 12.41 20.78
C ALA A 162 4.47 12.43 19.30
N THR A 163 5.73 12.12 18.97
CA THR A 163 6.18 12.05 17.58
C THR A 163 5.48 10.91 16.84
N ILE A 164 5.42 9.71 17.43
CA ILE A 164 4.73 8.55 16.85
C ILE A 164 3.24 8.85 16.61
N GLU A 165 2.56 9.49 17.55
CA GLU A 165 1.17 9.90 17.39
C GLU A 165 1.00 10.94 16.28
N SER A 166 1.91 11.91 16.20
CA SER A 166 1.85 12.97 15.18
C SER A 166 2.04 12.45 13.75
N ILE A 167 2.84 11.38 13.57
CA ILE A 167 3.12 10.82 12.24
C ILE A 167 2.17 9.69 11.85
N ALA A 168 1.41 9.12 12.80
CA ALA A 168 0.55 7.97 12.54
C ALA A 168 -0.38 8.14 11.33
N PRO A 169 -1.06 9.29 11.14
CA PRO A 169 -1.94 9.47 9.97
C PRO A 169 -1.20 9.40 8.63
N SER A 170 0.08 9.81 8.59
CA SER A 170 0.87 9.81 7.36
C SER A 170 1.22 8.42 6.81
N PHE A 171 0.94 7.36 7.57
CA PHE A 171 1.15 5.96 7.17
C PHE A 171 -0.12 5.30 6.59
N GLU A 172 -1.23 6.01 6.51
CA GLU A 172 -2.48 5.52 5.89
C GLU A 172 -2.44 5.56 4.35
N VAL A 173 -1.42 6.20 3.76
CA VAL A 173 -1.26 6.38 2.30
C VAL A 173 -1.34 5.08 1.48
N GLU A 174 -0.91 3.93 2.03
CA GLU A 174 -1.01 2.65 1.31
C GLU A 174 -2.47 2.27 1.02
N ALA A 175 -3.40 2.56 1.93
CA ALA A 175 -4.82 2.32 1.73
C ALA A 175 -5.41 3.27 0.67
N GLU A 176 -4.99 4.54 0.67
CA GLU A 176 -5.39 5.53 -0.35
C GLU A 176 -4.91 5.09 -1.75
N ILE A 177 -3.65 4.65 -1.86
CA ILE A 177 -3.08 4.14 -3.11
C ILE A 177 -3.89 2.93 -3.59
N TYR A 178 -4.21 2.01 -2.69
CA TYR A 178 -4.98 0.81 -3.01
C TYR A 178 -6.41 1.16 -3.50
N GLN A 179 -7.05 2.14 -2.87
CA GLN A 179 -8.37 2.61 -3.30
C GLN A 179 -8.31 3.22 -4.71
N VAL A 180 -7.37 4.14 -4.97
CA VAL A 180 -7.19 4.76 -6.29
C VAL A 180 -6.86 3.72 -7.36
N LEU A 181 -6.02 2.73 -7.02
CA LEU A 181 -5.71 1.60 -7.89
C LEU A 181 -6.97 0.81 -8.26
N THR A 182 -7.80 0.49 -7.28
CA THR A 182 -9.05 -0.25 -7.46
C THR A 182 -10.03 0.52 -8.33
N GLU A 183 -10.18 1.83 -8.10
CA GLU A 183 -11.00 2.71 -8.93
C GLU A 183 -10.51 2.75 -10.38
N LYS A 184 -9.20 2.92 -10.60
CA LYS A 184 -8.61 2.90 -11.95
C LYS A 184 -8.78 1.57 -12.67
N LEU A 185 -8.71 0.44 -11.98
CA LEU A 185 -8.94 -0.85 -12.61
C LEU A 185 -10.41 -1.06 -12.95
N ASN A 186 -11.33 -0.59 -12.10
CA ASN A 186 -12.76 -0.61 -12.40
C ASN A 186 -13.12 0.21 -13.65
N THR A 187 -12.38 1.26 -13.99
CA THR A 187 -12.61 2.02 -15.24
C THR A 187 -12.08 1.31 -16.49
N LEU A 188 -11.11 0.39 -16.36
CA LEU A 188 -10.65 -0.45 -17.46
C LEU A 188 -11.64 -1.58 -17.79
N VAL A 189 -12.47 -1.97 -16.83
CA VAL A 189 -13.48 -3.00 -17.01
C VAL A 189 -14.59 -2.49 -17.94
N ARG A 190 -14.68 -3.10 -19.13
CA ARG A 190 -15.74 -2.80 -20.11
C ARG A 190 -17.10 -3.10 -19.50
N MET A 191 -18.10 -2.27 -19.81
CA MET A 191 -19.49 -2.59 -19.46
C MET A 191 -19.87 -3.94 -20.07
N SER A 192 -20.36 -4.84 -19.22
CA SER A 192 -20.61 -6.22 -19.55
C SER A 192 -21.83 -6.74 -18.81
N ALA A 193 -22.37 -7.85 -19.31
CA ALA A 193 -23.40 -8.63 -18.64
C ALA A 193 -23.01 -9.07 -17.22
N TYR A 194 -21.71 -9.10 -16.92
CA TYR A 194 -21.14 -9.53 -15.64
C TYR A 194 -20.79 -8.38 -14.69
N SER A 195 -21.21 -7.14 -15.00
CA SER A 195 -20.82 -5.93 -14.27
C SER A 195 -21.68 -5.59 -13.04
N SER A 196 -22.61 -6.47 -12.67
CA SER A 196 -23.46 -6.36 -11.47
C SER A 196 -22.66 -6.45 -10.16
#